data_AF-A0A1D6JI95-F1
#
_entry.id   AF-A0A1D6JI95-F1
#
_cell.length_a   1.000
_cell.length_b   1.000
_cell.length_c   1.000
_cell.angle_alpha   90.00
_cell.angle_beta   90.00
_cell.angle_gamma   90.00
#
_symmetry.space_group_name_H-M   'P 1'
#
loop_
_entity.id
_entity.type
_entity.pdbx_description
1 polymer ?
#
loop_
_entity_poly.entity_id
_entity_poly.type
_entity_poly.pdbx_seq_one_letter_code
_entity_poly.pdbx_strand_id
1 'polypeptide(L)'
;MTTSPERGEAPPAPPRDSPCEDAAPAAAVVASSSSGSEREEDGGSRQPKASVLSGVFAPPLAIFEGQQQVSSTPCDASSTKPPSGSYAWSRILRRFVGSGSMWRLLGCARVLTSGDVWFLGKCYRVSPEEEESGGSDSDSGHAAFLEDFSSRIWITYRKGFDAIPGSKLTSDVNWGCMVRSSQMLVAQALIFHHLGRSWRKPSEKPYDPDYIRVLHLFGDSEACAFSIHNLLQAGRNYGLAAGSWVGPYAMCRAWQTLIRTNREQADAVDGKENFPMALYVVSGDEDGERGGAPVFCIDVAAQLCSNFNKGQCTWSPILLLIPLVLGLDKINPRYIPLLKETFKFPQSLGILGGKPGTSTYIAGVQEDRALYLDPHDVQMAVDIAPDNLEADTSSYHCSVVRDLALEQIDPSLAIGFYCRDKGEPL
;
A
#
# COMPACT_ATOMS: atom_id res chain seq x y z
N MET A 1 38.48 69.01 -25.29
CA MET A 1 38.14 69.31 -23.89
C MET A 1 38.31 67.99 -23.13
N THR A 2 39.39 67.72 -22.39
CA THR A 2 39.90 68.35 -21.15
C THR A 2 38.93 68.19 -19.97
N THR A 3 39.26 67.56 -18.83
CA THR A 3 40.54 66.90 -18.42
C THR A 3 40.30 65.98 -17.19
N SER A 4 41.22 65.02 -16.96
CA SER A 4 41.41 64.24 -15.70
C SER A 4 41.93 65.15 -14.54
N PRO A 5 42.20 64.71 -13.28
CA PRO A 5 42.78 63.43 -12.78
C PRO A 5 41.88 62.66 -11.77
N GLU A 6 42.07 61.39 -11.38
CA GLU A 6 43.17 60.39 -11.40
C GLU A 6 44.00 60.27 -10.08
N ARG A 7 43.90 59.10 -9.42
CA ARG A 7 44.96 58.28 -8.77
C ARG A 7 44.32 57.16 -7.92
N GLY A 8 44.83 55.92 -7.89
CA GLY A 8 45.95 55.35 -8.65
C GLY A 8 46.07 53.82 -8.46
N GLU A 9 46.85 53.18 -9.32
CA GLU A 9 47.14 51.72 -9.38
C GLU A 9 48.21 51.29 -8.32
N ALA A 10 48.65 50.04 -8.14
CA ALA A 10 48.72 48.88 -9.06
C ALA A 10 48.85 47.50 -8.34
N PRO A 11 48.65 46.36 -9.07
CA PRO A 11 48.88 44.97 -8.64
C PRO A 11 50.31 44.50 -9.07
N PRO A 12 50.70 43.19 -9.24
CA PRO A 12 50.03 41.89 -9.02
C PRO A 12 50.95 40.81 -8.35
N ALA A 13 50.65 39.52 -8.60
CA ALA A 13 51.51 38.30 -8.60
C ALA A 13 51.16 37.19 -7.58
N PRO A 14 51.40 35.88 -7.89
CA PRO A 14 50.59 34.78 -7.35
C PRO A 14 51.41 33.63 -6.65
N PRO A 15 51.11 32.33 -6.87
CA PRO A 15 50.79 31.37 -5.81
C PRO A 15 52.01 30.72 -5.13
N ARG A 16 51.76 29.90 -4.10
CA ARG A 16 52.70 28.87 -3.62
C ARG A 16 51.99 27.57 -3.25
N ASP A 17 52.73 26.49 -3.47
CA ASP A 17 52.29 25.09 -3.43
C ASP A 17 52.33 24.47 -2.02
N SER A 18 51.94 23.18 -1.98
CA SER A 18 52.04 22.27 -0.84
C SER A 18 53.48 22.08 -0.31
N PRO A 19 53.64 21.29 0.76
CA PRO A 19 54.11 19.93 0.50
C PRO A 19 53.33 18.84 1.24
N CYS A 20 53.35 17.64 0.68
CA CYS A 20 53.20 16.40 1.45
C CYS A 20 54.56 16.05 2.09
N GLU A 21 54.55 15.33 3.21
CA GLU A 21 55.69 14.49 3.60
C GLU A 21 55.21 13.07 3.90
N ASP A 22 55.91 12.09 3.34
CA ASP A 22 55.69 10.66 3.56
C ASP A 22 56.33 10.18 4.86
N ALA A 23 55.73 9.18 5.51
CA ALA A 23 56.43 8.35 6.48
C ALA A 23 55.81 6.94 6.60
N ALA A 24 56.30 6.00 5.77
CA ALA A 24 56.23 4.57 6.08
C ALA A 24 57.53 4.13 6.78
N PRO A 25 57.44 3.12 7.66
CA PRO A 25 58.32 1.95 7.50
C PRO A 25 57.45 0.70 7.28
N ALA A 26 57.63 -0.03 6.18
CA ALA A 26 58.75 -0.92 5.87
C ALA A 26 58.68 -2.25 6.66
N ALA A 27 58.62 -3.36 5.92
CA ALA A 27 58.47 -4.70 6.48
C ALA A 27 59.79 -5.31 6.97
N ALA A 28 59.70 -6.20 7.96
CA ALA A 28 60.79 -7.09 8.37
C ALA A 28 60.34 -8.55 8.21
N VAL A 29 60.94 -9.25 7.24
CA VAL A 29 60.81 -10.72 7.10
C VAL A 29 62.06 -11.36 7.69
N VAL A 30 61.88 -12.21 8.70
CA VAL A 30 62.86 -13.22 9.14
C VAL A 30 62.10 -14.51 9.43
N ALA A 31 62.69 -15.66 9.12
CA ALA A 31 62.05 -16.97 9.17
C ALA A 31 62.92 -18.01 9.93
N SER A 32 62.38 -19.23 10.03
CA SER A 32 63.06 -20.52 10.30
C SER A 32 63.24 -21.00 11.76
N SER A 33 63.50 -22.31 11.89
CA SER A 33 63.50 -23.17 13.10
C SER A 33 62.12 -23.32 13.78
N SER A 34 61.47 -24.49 13.90
CA SER A 34 61.75 -25.90 13.54
C SER A 34 62.53 -26.80 14.54
N SER A 35 61.88 -27.14 15.66
CA SER A 35 62.00 -28.40 16.42
C SER A 35 60.74 -28.55 17.30
N GLY A 36 60.32 -29.72 17.77
CA GLY A 36 60.78 -31.10 17.54
C GLY A 36 59.73 -32.10 18.05
N SER A 37 59.95 -33.40 17.83
CA SER A 37 59.13 -34.52 18.35
C SER A 37 59.07 -34.52 19.89
N GLU A 38 58.03 -35.10 20.51
CA GLU A 38 58.03 -36.54 20.87
C GLU A 38 56.65 -37.23 20.76
N ARG A 39 56.63 -38.57 20.93
CA ARG A 39 55.48 -39.49 20.83
C ARG A 39 55.47 -40.49 21.99
N GLU A 40 54.27 -40.92 22.38
CA GLU A 40 53.86 -42.25 22.92
C GLU A 40 52.29 -42.16 23.02
N GLU A 41 51.39 -43.06 22.57
CA GLU A 41 51.28 -44.55 22.53
C GLU A 41 51.28 -45.18 23.93
N ASP A 42 50.27 -45.97 24.41
CA ASP A 42 48.97 -46.48 23.89
C ASP A 42 48.00 -46.66 25.13
N GLY A 43 46.67 -46.89 25.11
CA GLY A 43 45.68 -47.28 24.10
C GLY A 43 44.33 -47.69 24.74
N GLY A 44 43.87 -48.94 24.50
CA GLY A 44 43.08 -49.69 25.52
C GLY A 44 41.53 -49.74 25.47
N SER A 45 40.88 -49.69 24.31
CA SER A 45 39.50 -50.18 23.98
C SER A 45 38.37 -50.34 25.05
N ARG A 46 37.15 -49.85 24.73
CA ARG A 46 35.91 -50.68 24.57
C ARG A 46 34.66 -49.87 24.11
N GLN A 47 33.73 -50.53 23.40
CA GLN A 47 32.44 -50.01 22.90
C GLN A 47 31.23 -50.51 23.72
N PRO A 48 29.99 -50.01 23.50
CA PRO A 48 29.06 -50.51 22.43
C PRO A 48 28.70 -49.43 21.36
N LYS A 49 28.38 -49.68 20.08
CA LYS A 49 27.34 -50.52 19.39
C LYS A 49 25.90 -50.05 19.66
N ALA A 50 24.95 -49.91 18.70
CA ALA A 50 24.85 -50.03 17.23
C ALA A 50 23.61 -49.18 16.76
N SER A 51 23.31 -48.73 15.52
CA SER A 51 23.60 -49.11 14.10
C SER A 51 22.63 -50.17 13.50
N VAL A 52 21.88 -49.99 12.38
CA VAL A 52 21.43 -48.82 11.55
C VAL A 52 20.34 -49.25 10.50
N LEU A 53 19.85 -48.38 9.59
CA LEU A 53 18.88 -48.61 8.44
C LEU A 53 17.38 -48.88 8.81
N SER A 54 16.41 -49.04 7.87
CA SER A 54 15.89 -48.15 6.78
C SER A 54 14.71 -48.80 6.02
N GLY A 55 13.77 -48.02 5.45
CA GLY A 55 13.07 -48.39 4.19
C GLY A 55 11.61 -48.88 4.21
N VAL A 56 10.76 -48.14 3.47
CA VAL A 56 9.67 -48.55 2.55
C VAL A 56 9.11 -49.99 2.61
N PHE A 57 7.78 -50.16 2.75
CA PHE A 57 6.89 -50.77 1.73
C PHE A 57 5.38 -50.60 2.04
N ALA A 58 4.53 -50.96 1.07
CA ALA A 58 3.07 -50.77 1.02
C ALA A 58 2.32 -52.14 1.15
N PRO A 59 0.96 -52.21 1.10
CA PRO A 59 0.19 -53.23 1.82
C PRO A 59 -0.16 -54.52 1.04
N PRO A 60 -0.60 -55.59 1.75
CA PRO A 60 -1.35 -56.72 1.18
C PRO A 60 -2.86 -56.44 1.06
N LEU A 61 -3.56 -57.32 0.34
CA LEU A 61 -5.01 -57.24 0.05
C LEU A 61 -5.79 -58.48 0.54
N ALA A 62 -7.11 -58.29 0.64
CA ALA A 62 -8.19 -59.27 0.45
C ALA A 62 -8.47 -60.37 1.49
N ILE A 63 -9.77 -60.51 1.77
CA ILE A 63 -10.63 -61.71 1.97
C ILE A 63 -12.04 -61.10 2.19
N PHE A 64 -13.02 -61.22 1.28
CA PHE A 64 -14.07 -62.27 1.20
C PHE A 64 -14.73 -62.54 2.58
N GLU A 65 -16.06 -62.68 2.77
CA GLU A 65 -17.17 -63.25 2.00
C GLU A 65 -18.48 -62.88 2.77
N GLY A 66 -19.73 -62.89 2.29
CA GLY A 66 -20.38 -63.18 1.00
C GLY A 66 -21.92 -63.11 1.14
N GLN A 67 -22.69 -63.38 0.06
CA GLN A 67 -24.15 -63.69 0.01
C GLN A 67 -25.17 -62.58 0.44
N GLN A 68 -26.05 -62.11 -0.46
CA GLN A 68 -27.48 -62.50 -0.69
C GLN A 68 -28.52 -61.82 0.24
N GLN A 69 -29.77 -61.47 -0.15
CA GLN A 69 -30.42 -61.22 -1.46
C GLN A 69 -31.84 -60.57 -1.22
N VAL A 70 -32.50 -60.05 -2.26
CA VAL A 70 -33.98 -59.80 -2.36
C VAL A 70 -34.65 -58.69 -1.50
N SER A 71 -34.78 -57.50 -2.12
CA SER A 71 -36.00 -56.65 -2.29
C SER A 71 -36.90 -56.09 -1.15
N SER A 72 -37.62 -55.02 -1.52
CA SER A 72 -38.89 -54.47 -1.00
C SER A 72 -38.88 -53.35 0.05
N THR A 73 -39.68 -52.32 -0.25
CA THR A 73 -40.08 -51.12 0.51
C THR A 73 -41.50 -51.32 1.10
N PRO A 74 -42.09 -50.41 1.94
CA PRO A 74 -41.67 -49.05 2.33
C PRO A 74 -41.78 -48.71 3.86
N CYS A 75 -41.71 -47.40 4.13
CA CYS A 75 -42.32 -46.58 5.20
C CYS A 75 -41.80 -46.53 6.68
N ASP A 76 -41.50 -45.28 7.06
CA ASP A 76 -41.83 -44.55 8.30
C ASP A 76 -41.08 -44.73 9.65
N ALA A 77 -40.11 -43.80 9.82
CA ALA A 77 -40.12 -42.75 10.86
C ALA A 77 -39.32 -42.88 12.19
N SER A 78 -38.75 -41.72 12.56
CA SER A 78 -38.28 -41.25 13.90
C SER A 78 -36.82 -41.49 14.35
N SER A 79 -36.00 -40.44 14.14
CA SER A 79 -34.98 -39.86 15.02
C SER A 79 -33.96 -40.71 15.80
N THR A 80 -32.67 -40.43 15.58
CA THR A 80 -31.67 -40.24 16.66
C THR A 80 -30.44 -39.46 16.18
N LYS A 81 -29.64 -38.90 17.10
CA LYS A 81 -28.33 -38.23 16.87
C LYS A 81 -27.24 -39.00 17.65
N PRO A 82 -25.94 -38.61 17.57
CA PRO A 82 -25.05 -38.42 16.42
C PRO A 82 -23.95 -39.52 16.43
N PRO A 83 -22.89 -39.45 15.59
CA PRO A 83 -21.60 -39.04 16.17
C PRO A 83 -20.64 -38.27 15.21
N SER A 84 -19.47 -37.92 15.76
CA SER A 84 -18.31 -37.25 15.15
C SER A 84 -17.62 -38.02 14.00
N GLY A 85 -16.92 -37.32 13.10
CA GLY A 85 -15.92 -37.97 12.22
C GLY A 85 -15.19 -37.08 11.21
N SER A 86 -13.98 -36.64 11.57
CA SER A 86 -12.87 -36.19 10.69
C SER A 86 -13.06 -35.04 9.69
N TYR A 87 -12.10 -34.11 9.78
CA TYR A 87 -11.73 -33.09 8.81
C TYR A 87 -11.58 -33.61 7.37
N ALA A 88 -12.26 -32.97 6.42
CA ALA A 88 -12.07 -33.15 4.98
C ALA A 88 -12.37 -31.84 4.24
N TRP A 89 -11.50 -30.82 4.37
CA TRP A 89 -11.63 -29.55 3.67
C TRP A 89 -11.27 -29.67 2.18
N SER A 90 -12.14 -30.34 1.41
CA SER A 90 -12.07 -30.32 -0.05
C SER A 90 -13.45 -30.43 -0.70
N ARG A 91 -13.74 -29.50 -1.62
CA ARG A 91 -14.85 -29.51 -2.61
C ARG A 91 -16.30 -29.25 -2.12
N ILE A 92 -16.57 -28.05 -1.60
CA ILE A 92 -17.89 -27.36 -1.55
C ILE A 92 -17.59 -25.84 -1.54
N LEU A 93 -18.24 -24.94 -2.28
CA LEU A 93 -19.22 -25.05 -3.38
C LEU A 93 -18.98 -23.89 -4.39
N ARG A 94 -18.78 -24.18 -5.68
CA ARG A 94 -18.64 -23.14 -6.73
C ARG A 94 -20.01 -22.81 -7.36
N ARG A 95 -20.91 -22.12 -6.63
CA ARG A 95 -22.21 -21.71 -7.21
C ARG A 95 -22.89 -20.53 -6.48
N PHE A 96 -22.52 -19.30 -6.86
CA PHE A 96 -23.39 -18.13 -6.76
C PHE A 96 -23.44 -17.40 -8.10
N VAL A 97 -24.48 -17.68 -8.88
CA VAL A 97 -24.85 -16.97 -10.11
C VAL A 97 -26.38 -16.90 -10.12
N GLY A 98 -26.93 -15.68 -10.05
CA GLY A 98 -28.37 -15.42 -10.02
C GLY A 98 -28.81 -14.58 -8.81
N SER A 99 -29.56 -13.51 -9.09
CA SER A 99 -30.28 -12.64 -8.12
C SER A 99 -29.49 -12.09 -6.93
N GLY A 100 -28.81 -10.96 -7.13
CA GLY A 100 -28.23 -10.12 -6.07
C GLY A 100 -28.28 -8.62 -6.34
N SER A 101 -29.04 -8.17 -7.34
CA SER A 101 -29.05 -6.79 -7.86
C SER A 101 -29.88 -5.81 -7.00
N MET A 102 -29.63 -5.77 -5.68
CA MET A 102 -30.34 -4.85 -4.76
C MET A 102 -29.53 -4.40 -3.54
N TRP A 103 -28.20 -4.30 -3.64
CA TRP A 103 -27.39 -3.54 -2.68
C TRP A 103 -26.84 -2.29 -3.34
N ARG A 104 -27.72 -1.30 -3.57
CA ARG A 104 -27.27 0.07 -3.75
C ARG A 104 -26.79 0.55 -2.38
N LEU A 105 -25.49 0.75 -2.22
CA LEU A 105 -24.99 1.66 -1.19
C LEU A 105 -25.51 3.05 -1.55
N LEU A 106 -26.66 3.41 -0.97
CA LEU A 106 -27.28 4.72 -1.09
C LEU A 106 -26.54 5.73 -0.21
N GLY A 107 -25.25 5.89 -0.49
CA GLY A 107 -24.55 7.15 -0.30
C GLY A 107 -25.18 8.17 -1.24
N CYS A 108 -26.33 8.71 -0.83
CA CYS A 108 -26.91 9.91 -1.40
C CYS A 108 -25.88 11.04 -1.25
N ALA A 109 -25.84 12.00 -2.18
CA ALA A 109 -24.91 13.12 -2.08
C ALA A 109 -25.16 13.86 -0.75
N ARG A 110 -24.14 13.92 0.12
CA ARG A 110 -24.28 14.48 1.47
C ARG A 110 -24.45 16.00 1.39
N VAL A 111 -25.54 16.51 1.95
CA VAL A 111 -25.57 17.89 2.48
C VAL A 111 -24.72 17.88 3.74
N LEU A 112 -23.62 18.64 3.75
CA LEU A 112 -22.73 18.71 4.90
C LEU A 112 -23.46 19.36 6.09
N THR A 113 -23.12 18.93 7.30
CA THR A 113 -23.58 19.59 8.53
C THR A 113 -22.71 20.81 8.84
N SER A 114 -23.09 21.58 9.86
CA SER A 114 -22.33 22.74 10.36
C SER A 114 -21.14 22.37 11.27
N GLY A 115 -20.78 21.09 11.38
CA GLY A 115 -19.58 20.64 12.08
C GLY A 115 -18.32 20.75 11.22
N ASP A 116 -17.17 21.02 11.85
CA ASP A 116 -15.86 21.03 11.18
C ASP A 116 -15.59 19.72 10.39
N VAL A 117 -15.19 19.86 9.13
CA VAL A 117 -14.75 18.75 8.27
C VAL A 117 -13.23 18.63 8.35
N TRP A 118 -12.73 17.47 8.75
CA TRP A 118 -11.30 17.14 8.71
C TRP A 118 -11.03 16.21 7.54
N PHE A 119 -10.25 16.67 6.57
CA PHE A 119 -9.97 15.96 5.33
C PHE A 119 -8.46 15.95 5.08
N LEU A 120 -7.84 14.76 5.12
CA LEU A 120 -6.40 14.53 4.90
C LEU A 120 -5.51 15.59 5.60
N GLY A 121 -5.64 15.74 6.92
CA GLY A 121 -4.81 16.67 7.71
C GLY A 121 -5.19 18.15 7.64
N LYS A 122 -6.22 18.54 6.89
CA LYS A 122 -6.73 19.92 6.83
C LYS A 122 -8.16 20.03 7.39
N CYS A 123 -8.38 21.02 8.24
CA CYS A 123 -9.69 21.39 8.76
C CYS A 123 -10.39 22.40 7.84
N TYR A 124 -11.69 22.24 7.68
CA TYR A 124 -12.61 23.17 7.03
C TYR A 124 -13.76 23.47 7.99
N ARG A 125 -13.99 24.75 8.28
CA ARG A 125 -15.10 25.18 9.14
C ARG A 125 -16.32 25.44 8.27
N VAL A 126 -17.48 24.93 8.67
CA VAL A 126 -18.73 25.05 7.90
C VAL A 126 -19.72 25.86 8.74
N SER A 127 -19.63 27.19 8.65
CA SER A 127 -20.44 28.08 9.48
C SER A 127 -21.90 28.05 9.04
N PRO A 128 -22.88 27.89 9.96
CA PRO A 128 -24.29 27.85 9.61
C PRO A 128 -24.87 29.23 9.23
N GLU A 129 -24.12 30.31 9.44
CA GLU A 129 -24.56 31.70 9.21
C GLU A 129 -24.32 32.19 7.76
N GLU A 130 -23.63 31.39 6.94
CA GLU A 130 -23.23 31.74 5.56
C GLU A 130 -24.36 31.59 4.52
N GLU A 131 -25.51 30.96 4.85
CA GLU A 131 -26.61 30.74 3.91
C GLU A 131 -27.62 31.91 3.80
N GLU A 132 -27.73 32.78 4.81
CA GLU A 132 -28.73 33.87 4.80
C GLU A 132 -28.19 35.21 4.26
N SER A 133 -26.86 35.43 4.27
CA SER A 133 -26.26 36.62 3.68
C SER A 133 -25.92 36.41 2.20
N GLY A 134 -26.68 37.04 1.30
CA GLY A 134 -26.45 37.02 -0.16
C GLY A 134 -25.22 37.80 -0.63
N GLY A 135 -24.08 37.65 0.04
CA GLY A 135 -22.78 38.18 -0.37
C GLY A 135 -22.08 37.26 -1.38
N SER A 136 -21.38 37.85 -2.34
CA SER A 136 -20.69 37.12 -3.40
C SER A 136 -19.23 36.82 -3.04
N ASP A 137 -19.01 35.91 -2.07
CA ASP A 137 -17.67 35.44 -1.70
C ASP A 137 -17.52 33.94 -1.96
N SER A 138 -16.47 33.56 -2.70
CA SER A 138 -16.17 32.16 -3.07
C SER A 138 -15.36 31.41 -2.00
N ASP A 139 -15.33 31.91 -0.77
CA ASP A 139 -14.38 31.53 0.29
C ASP A 139 -15.06 30.87 1.51
N SER A 140 -16.29 30.35 1.33
CA SER A 140 -16.91 29.49 2.35
C SER A 140 -16.07 28.23 2.57
N GLY A 141 -15.91 27.82 3.83
CA GLY A 141 -15.13 26.61 4.14
C GLY A 141 -15.75 25.33 3.54
N HIS A 142 -17.05 25.37 3.24
CA HIS A 142 -17.76 24.36 2.45
C HIS A 142 -17.24 24.29 1.01
N ALA A 143 -17.16 25.42 0.29
CA ALA A 143 -16.67 25.46 -1.08
C ALA A 143 -15.20 25.02 -1.17
N ALA A 144 -14.36 25.52 -0.27
CA ALA A 144 -12.94 25.15 -0.18
C ALA A 144 -12.72 23.65 0.15
N PHE A 145 -13.68 22.99 0.83
CA PHE A 145 -13.68 21.55 1.03
C PHE A 145 -14.13 20.79 -0.24
N LEU A 146 -15.20 21.21 -0.92
CA LEU A 146 -15.67 20.53 -2.13
C LEU A 146 -14.63 20.60 -3.27
N GLU A 147 -13.94 21.73 -3.40
CA GLU A 147 -12.80 21.91 -4.30
C GLU A 147 -11.65 20.94 -3.93
N ASP A 148 -11.34 20.78 -2.64
CA ASP A 148 -10.33 19.84 -2.17
C ASP A 148 -10.70 18.38 -2.43
N PHE A 149 -11.96 18.00 -2.14
CA PHE A 149 -12.49 16.65 -2.34
C PHE A 149 -12.45 16.27 -3.82
N SER A 150 -13.00 17.12 -4.68
CA SER A 150 -13.02 16.91 -6.13
C SER A 150 -11.64 16.96 -6.77
N SER A 151 -10.68 17.64 -6.15
CA SER A 151 -9.26 17.61 -6.56
C SER A 151 -8.54 16.30 -6.23
N ARG A 152 -9.09 15.41 -5.39
CA ARG A 152 -8.42 14.13 -5.07
C ARG A 152 -8.53 13.13 -6.22
N ILE A 153 -7.52 12.26 -6.34
CA ILE A 153 -7.46 11.23 -7.37
C ILE A 153 -8.43 10.11 -7.01
N TRP A 154 -9.44 9.93 -7.85
CA TRP A 154 -10.46 8.90 -7.74
C TRP A 154 -10.17 7.77 -8.74
N ILE A 155 -10.07 6.53 -8.26
CA ILE A 155 -9.79 5.38 -9.11
C ILE A 155 -10.84 4.32 -8.81
N THR A 156 -11.50 3.82 -9.87
CA THR A 156 -12.69 2.98 -9.77
C THR A 156 -12.51 1.67 -10.55
N TYR A 157 -13.53 0.81 -10.53
CA TYR A 157 -13.61 -0.34 -11.43
C TYR A 157 -13.52 0.10 -12.90
N ARG A 158 -12.66 -0.57 -13.66
CA ARG A 158 -12.42 -0.29 -15.08
C ARG A 158 -12.74 -1.54 -15.91
N LYS A 159 -13.00 -1.34 -17.20
CA LYS A 159 -13.28 -2.42 -18.17
C LYS A 159 -12.68 -2.09 -19.54
N GLY A 160 -12.32 -3.13 -20.30
CA GLY A 160 -11.71 -2.97 -21.62
C GLY A 160 -10.20 -2.72 -21.57
N PHE A 161 -9.55 -2.99 -20.43
CA PHE A 161 -8.09 -3.04 -20.34
C PHE A 161 -7.55 -4.41 -20.80
N ASP A 162 -6.24 -4.49 -21.06
CA ASP A 162 -5.58 -5.72 -21.51
C ASP A 162 -5.71 -6.88 -20.50
N ALA A 163 -5.81 -8.11 -21.00
CA ALA A 163 -6.13 -9.27 -20.16
C ALA A 163 -5.02 -9.57 -19.13
N ILE A 164 -5.35 -9.46 -17.83
CA ILE A 164 -4.38 -9.57 -16.74
C ILE A 164 -3.60 -10.90 -16.81
N PRO A 165 -2.24 -10.90 -16.74
CA PRO A 165 -1.39 -12.07 -16.87
C PRO A 165 -1.81 -13.28 -16.03
N GLY A 166 -1.94 -14.43 -16.70
CA GLY A 166 -2.41 -15.69 -16.09
C GLY A 166 -3.94 -15.82 -16.01
N SER A 167 -4.70 -14.84 -16.52
CA SER A 167 -6.17 -14.83 -16.50
C SER A 167 -6.78 -14.59 -17.89
N LYS A 168 -8.10 -14.34 -17.93
CA LYS A 168 -8.82 -13.80 -19.09
C LYS A 168 -9.62 -12.54 -18.72
N LEU A 169 -9.28 -11.88 -17.61
CA LEU A 169 -10.04 -10.75 -17.10
C LEU A 169 -9.52 -9.43 -17.67
N THR A 170 -10.39 -8.76 -18.42
CA THR A 170 -10.23 -7.40 -18.99
C THR A 170 -11.03 -6.35 -18.21
N SER A 171 -11.44 -6.68 -16.98
CA SER A 171 -12.17 -5.80 -16.06
C SER A 171 -12.03 -6.28 -14.60
N ASP A 172 -11.96 -5.34 -13.66
CA ASP A 172 -11.84 -5.63 -12.22
C ASP A 172 -13.15 -5.48 -11.42
N VAL A 173 -14.26 -5.25 -12.12
CA VAL A 173 -15.62 -5.10 -11.58
C VAL A 173 -15.97 -6.25 -10.63
N ASN A 174 -16.50 -5.88 -9.45
CA ASN A 174 -16.88 -6.75 -8.33
C ASN A 174 -15.74 -7.41 -7.53
N TRP A 175 -14.45 -7.18 -7.84
CA TRP A 175 -13.35 -7.79 -7.07
C TRP A 175 -12.15 -6.86 -6.80
N GLY A 176 -11.82 -5.94 -7.70
CA GLY A 176 -10.66 -5.05 -7.60
C GLY A 176 -10.73 -3.93 -6.54
N CYS A 177 -11.84 -3.80 -5.78
CA CYS A 177 -12.08 -2.63 -4.91
C CYS A 177 -10.93 -2.31 -3.95
N MET A 178 -10.29 -3.32 -3.33
CA MET A 178 -9.12 -3.13 -2.45
C MET A 178 -7.89 -2.61 -3.21
N VAL A 179 -7.68 -3.07 -4.45
CA VAL A 179 -6.62 -2.54 -5.32
C VAL A 179 -6.89 -1.06 -5.56
N ARG A 180 -8.11 -0.71 -6.00
CA ARG A 180 -8.48 0.67 -6.35
C ARG A 180 -8.44 1.62 -5.15
N SER A 181 -8.93 1.22 -3.98
CA SER A 181 -8.81 2.05 -2.77
C SER A 181 -7.36 2.24 -2.33
N SER A 182 -6.49 1.24 -2.53
CA SER A 182 -5.06 1.40 -2.27
C SER A 182 -4.34 2.27 -3.31
N GLN A 183 -4.72 2.17 -4.59
CA GLN A 183 -4.21 3.04 -5.64
C GLN A 183 -4.56 4.50 -5.35
N MET A 184 -5.78 4.80 -4.88
CA MET A 184 -6.14 6.17 -4.47
C MET A 184 -5.27 6.71 -3.33
N LEU A 185 -5.00 5.91 -2.29
CA LEU A 185 -4.14 6.32 -1.17
C LEU A 185 -2.68 6.57 -1.61
N VAL A 186 -2.12 5.72 -2.46
CA VAL A 186 -0.75 5.90 -2.98
C VAL A 186 -0.65 7.03 -4.01
N ALA A 187 -1.67 7.20 -4.86
CA ALA A 187 -1.80 8.38 -5.72
C ALA A 187 -1.83 9.66 -4.89
N GLN A 188 -2.49 9.63 -3.72
CA GLN A 188 -2.54 10.80 -2.85
C GLN A 188 -1.19 11.15 -2.23
N ALA A 189 -0.38 10.15 -1.87
CA ALA A 189 1.00 10.35 -1.43
C ALA A 189 1.85 11.00 -2.54
N LEU A 190 1.71 10.54 -3.78
CA LEU A 190 2.41 11.12 -4.93
C LEU A 190 2.00 12.58 -5.20
N ILE A 191 0.70 12.89 -5.21
CA ILE A 191 0.23 14.29 -5.32
C ILE A 191 0.79 15.15 -4.17
N PHE A 192 0.81 14.65 -2.93
CA PHE A 192 1.38 15.40 -1.81
C PHE A 192 2.91 15.55 -1.89
N HIS A 193 3.60 14.61 -2.52
CA HIS A 193 5.04 14.64 -2.76
C HIS A 193 5.43 15.66 -3.84
N HIS A 194 4.85 15.54 -5.04
CA HIS A 194 5.19 16.38 -6.20
C HIS A 194 4.57 17.78 -6.12
N LEU A 195 3.27 17.86 -5.80
CA LEU A 195 2.46 19.09 -5.94
C LEU A 195 2.06 19.71 -4.60
N GLY A 196 2.17 18.95 -3.51
CA GLY A 196 1.89 19.40 -2.15
C GLY A 196 0.43 19.23 -1.72
N ARG A 197 0.20 19.27 -0.39
CA ARG A 197 -1.14 19.10 0.21
C ARG A 197 -2.16 20.14 -0.28
N SER A 198 -1.71 21.37 -0.52
CA SER A 198 -2.53 22.49 -0.94
C SER A 198 -2.95 22.46 -2.41
N TRP A 199 -2.35 21.59 -3.25
CA TRP A 199 -2.67 21.51 -4.68
C TRP A 199 -4.16 21.23 -4.93
N ARG A 200 -4.66 21.78 -6.03
CA ARG A 200 -6.02 21.65 -6.55
C ARG A 200 -5.98 21.32 -8.03
N LYS A 201 -6.97 20.55 -8.49
CA LYS A 201 -7.09 20.23 -9.91
C LYS A 201 -7.41 21.51 -10.70
N PRO A 202 -6.60 21.92 -11.68
CA PRO A 202 -6.93 23.05 -12.54
C PRO A 202 -8.24 22.81 -13.32
N SER A 203 -9.04 23.87 -13.46
CA SER A 203 -10.20 23.88 -14.37
C SER A 203 -9.79 24.03 -15.84
N GLU A 204 -8.65 24.67 -16.09
CA GLU A 204 -8.11 24.99 -17.41
C GLU A 204 -6.93 24.08 -17.78
N LYS A 205 -6.54 24.12 -19.06
CA LYS A 205 -5.46 23.32 -19.66
C LYS A 205 -4.43 24.26 -20.34
N PRO A 206 -3.18 23.83 -20.58
CA PRO A 206 -2.59 22.52 -20.33
C PRO A 206 -2.46 22.20 -18.84
N TYR A 207 -2.54 20.92 -18.49
CA TYR A 207 -2.35 20.46 -17.12
C TYR A 207 -0.87 20.43 -16.71
N ASP A 208 -0.62 20.41 -15.40
CA ASP A 208 0.71 20.24 -14.81
C ASP A 208 1.33 18.88 -15.22
N PRO A 209 2.58 18.84 -15.72
CA PRO A 209 3.22 17.60 -16.17
C PRO A 209 3.35 16.52 -15.09
N ASP A 210 3.61 16.89 -13.83
CA ASP A 210 3.76 15.91 -12.76
C ASP A 210 2.39 15.40 -12.27
N TYR A 211 1.31 16.18 -12.39
CA TYR A 211 -0.05 15.65 -12.23
C TYR A 211 -0.39 14.61 -13.31
N ILE A 212 -0.05 14.87 -14.57
CA ILE A 212 -0.28 13.92 -15.68
C ILE A 212 0.59 12.67 -15.54
N ARG A 213 1.87 12.82 -15.15
CA ARG A 213 2.76 11.72 -14.77
C ARG A 213 2.16 10.88 -13.65
N VAL A 214 1.64 11.52 -12.58
CA VAL A 214 0.99 10.80 -11.48
C VAL A 214 -0.22 10.01 -11.96
N LEU A 215 -1.06 10.54 -12.86
CA LEU A 215 -2.16 9.77 -13.45
C LEU A 215 -1.67 8.62 -14.34
N HIS A 216 -0.66 8.84 -15.18
CA HIS A 216 -0.07 7.81 -16.05
C HIS A 216 0.37 6.57 -15.26
N LEU A 217 0.99 6.75 -14.09
CA LEU A 217 1.47 5.66 -13.24
C LEU A 217 0.37 4.65 -12.83
N PHE A 218 -0.91 5.06 -12.75
CA PHE A 218 -2.02 4.20 -12.33
C PHE A 218 -2.90 3.66 -13.47
N GLY A 219 -2.56 3.95 -14.73
CA GLY A 219 -3.29 3.46 -15.90
C GLY A 219 -3.43 1.93 -15.92
N ASP A 220 -4.48 1.41 -16.57
CA ASP A 220 -4.80 -0.02 -16.57
C ASP A 220 -3.96 -0.85 -17.57
N SER A 221 -2.64 -0.67 -17.58
CA SER A 221 -1.71 -1.38 -18.47
C SER A 221 -0.46 -1.87 -17.73
N GLU A 222 0.19 -2.93 -18.23
CA GLU A 222 1.49 -3.39 -17.71
C GLU A 222 2.61 -2.36 -17.92
N ALA A 223 2.45 -1.41 -18.85
CA ALA A 223 3.35 -0.27 -19.01
C ALA A 223 3.33 0.69 -17.80
N CYS A 224 2.17 0.86 -17.18
CA CYS A 224 1.96 1.82 -16.09
C CYS A 224 2.45 1.24 -14.76
N ALA A 225 3.43 1.89 -14.12
CA ALA A 225 4.25 1.29 -13.07
C ALA A 225 3.46 0.80 -11.82
N PHE A 226 2.29 1.39 -11.55
CA PHE A 226 1.41 1.09 -10.41
C PHE A 226 0.00 0.62 -10.84
N SER A 227 -0.11 0.04 -12.04
CA SER A 227 -1.34 -0.55 -12.55
C SER A 227 -1.84 -1.74 -11.73
N ILE A 228 -3.12 -2.09 -11.93
CA ILE A 228 -3.71 -3.30 -11.35
C ILE A 228 -2.95 -4.58 -11.77
N HIS A 229 -2.46 -4.65 -13.02
CA HIS A 229 -1.64 -5.75 -13.53
C HIS A 229 -0.35 -5.91 -12.72
N ASN A 230 0.38 -4.81 -12.53
CA ASN A 230 1.67 -4.79 -11.83
C ASN A 230 1.50 -5.03 -10.31
N LEU A 231 0.44 -4.50 -9.69
CA LEU A 231 0.11 -4.78 -8.29
C LEU A 231 -0.25 -6.25 -8.05
N LEU A 232 -1.08 -6.86 -8.91
CA LEU A 232 -1.41 -8.28 -8.82
C LEU A 232 -0.19 -9.17 -9.06
N GLN A 233 0.70 -8.79 -9.98
CA GLN A 233 1.96 -9.49 -10.25
C GLN A 233 2.94 -9.41 -9.05
N ALA A 234 3.07 -8.26 -8.40
CA ALA A 234 3.92 -8.11 -7.21
C ALA A 234 3.34 -8.81 -5.97
N GLY A 235 2.01 -8.80 -5.81
CA GLY A 235 1.34 -9.36 -4.63
C GLY A 235 1.06 -10.87 -4.67
N ARG A 236 1.45 -11.61 -5.73
CA ARG A 236 1.09 -13.04 -5.88
C ARG A 236 1.42 -13.90 -4.65
N ASN A 237 2.57 -13.63 -4.01
CA ASN A 237 3.01 -14.36 -2.81
C ASN A 237 2.14 -14.08 -1.57
N TYR A 238 1.39 -12.97 -1.57
CA TYR A 238 0.41 -12.59 -0.55
C TYR A 238 -1.04 -12.91 -0.99
N GLY A 239 -1.22 -13.78 -1.98
CA GLY A 239 -2.53 -14.24 -2.46
C GLY A 239 -3.25 -13.30 -3.43
N LEU A 240 -2.61 -12.23 -3.94
CA LEU A 240 -3.22 -11.39 -4.97
C LEU A 240 -3.36 -12.18 -6.29
N ALA A 241 -4.61 -12.33 -6.73
CA ALA A 241 -4.97 -13.01 -7.98
C ALA A 241 -6.17 -12.32 -8.63
N ALA A 242 -6.21 -12.31 -9.97
CA ALA A 242 -7.30 -11.69 -10.71
C ALA A 242 -8.63 -12.42 -10.43
N GLY A 243 -9.67 -11.67 -10.07
CA GLY A 243 -10.96 -12.23 -9.64
C GLY A 243 -11.06 -12.59 -8.16
N SER A 244 -10.01 -12.35 -7.35
CA SER A 244 -10.00 -12.59 -5.90
C SER A 244 -9.97 -11.28 -5.12
N TRP A 245 -10.68 -11.23 -3.98
CA TRP A 245 -10.51 -10.16 -3.00
C TRP A 245 -9.30 -10.45 -2.10
N VAL A 246 -8.67 -9.39 -1.60
CA VAL A 246 -7.53 -9.44 -0.68
C VAL A 246 -7.70 -8.40 0.42
N GLY A 247 -7.13 -8.67 1.60
CA GLY A 247 -7.20 -7.77 2.75
C GLY A 247 -6.14 -6.65 2.73
N PRO A 248 -6.30 -5.62 3.57
CA PRO A 248 -5.38 -4.48 3.66
C PRO A 248 -3.91 -4.87 3.87
N TYR A 249 -3.63 -5.83 4.76
CA TYR A 249 -2.26 -6.30 5.02
C TYR A 249 -1.54 -6.80 3.75
N ALA A 250 -2.19 -7.73 3.03
CA ALA A 250 -1.67 -8.27 1.77
C ALA A 250 -1.47 -7.17 0.72
N MET A 251 -2.34 -6.16 0.69
CA MET A 251 -2.20 -5.01 -0.21
C MET A 251 -0.98 -4.14 0.15
N CYS A 252 -0.79 -3.80 1.43
CA CYS A 252 0.39 -3.04 1.88
C CYS A 252 1.70 -3.76 1.53
N ARG A 253 1.75 -5.09 1.67
CA ARG A 253 2.93 -5.91 1.31
C ARG A 253 3.10 -6.07 -0.20
N ALA A 254 2.02 -6.06 -0.98
CA ALA A 254 2.09 -6.00 -2.45
C ALA A 254 2.70 -4.67 -2.92
N TRP A 255 2.30 -3.53 -2.34
CA TRP A 255 2.93 -2.23 -2.58
C TRP A 255 4.42 -2.22 -2.25
N GLN A 256 4.80 -2.75 -1.08
CA GLN A 256 6.21 -2.86 -0.68
C GLN A 256 7.03 -3.68 -1.68
N THR A 257 6.43 -4.76 -2.21
CA THR A 257 7.07 -5.63 -3.20
C THR A 257 7.17 -4.94 -4.56
N LEU A 258 6.14 -4.23 -5.00
CA LEU A 258 6.12 -3.52 -6.29
C LEU A 258 7.12 -2.37 -6.31
N ILE A 259 7.09 -1.50 -5.31
CA ILE A 259 7.99 -0.33 -5.20
C ILE A 259 9.46 -0.75 -5.19
N ARG A 260 9.80 -1.79 -4.41
CA ARG A 260 11.15 -2.37 -4.38
C ARG A 260 11.55 -2.93 -5.75
N THR A 261 10.67 -3.72 -6.38
CA THR A 261 10.98 -4.39 -7.66
C THR A 261 11.09 -3.41 -8.82
N ASN A 262 10.25 -2.38 -8.89
CA ASN A 262 10.36 -1.32 -9.90
C ASN A 262 11.69 -0.56 -9.76
N ARG A 263 12.12 -0.27 -8.52
CA ARG A 263 13.42 0.39 -8.25
C ARG A 263 14.62 -0.46 -8.63
N GLU A 264 14.59 -1.75 -8.32
CA GLU A 264 15.61 -2.72 -8.75
C GLU A 264 15.70 -2.84 -10.28
N GLN A 265 14.56 -2.70 -10.99
CA GLN A 265 14.54 -2.69 -12.46
C GLN A 265 15.03 -1.36 -13.05
N ALA A 266 14.68 -0.21 -12.46
CA ALA A 266 15.14 1.11 -12.91
C ALA A 266 16.65 1.31 -12.69
N ASP A 267 17.21 0.74 -11.62
CA ASP A 267 18.66 0.71 -11.39
C ASP A 267 19.41 -0.19 -12.39
N ALA A 268 18.70 -1.04 -13.15
CA ALA A 268 19.26 -1.93 -14.17
C ALA A 268 18.91 -1.51 -15.62
N VAL A 269 17.86 -0.70 -15.81
CA VAL A 269 17.37 -0.20 -17.09
C VAL A 269 17.03 1.27 -16.94
N ASP A 270 17.95 2.12 -17.41
CA ASP A 270 17.81 3.57 -17.40
C ASP A 270 16.54 3.99 -18.16
N GLY A 271 15.61 4.66 -17.46
CA GLY A 271 14.33 5.13 -18.03
C GLY A 271 13.03 4.59 -17.43
N LYS A 272 13.03 3.71 -16.41
CA LYS A 272 11.80 3.38 -15.66
C LYS A 272 11.51 4.42 -14.58
N GLU A 273 10.28 4.95 -14.52
CA GLU A 273 9.88 5.90 -13.48
C GLU A 273 9.88 5.26 -12.09
N ASN A 274 10.58 5.90 -11.15
CA ASN A 274 10.76 5.41 -9.78
C ASN A 274 9.75 6.03 -8.81
N PHE A 275 9.29 5.23 -7.85
CA PHE A 275 8.55 5.76 -6.71
C PHE A 275 9.49 6.65 -5.88
N PRO A 276 9.15 7.94 -5.62
CA PRO A 276 10.10 8.92 -5.07
C PRO A 276 10.19 8.90 -3.53
N MET A 277 9.69 7.83 -2.90
CA MET A 277 9.57 7.70 -1.45
C MET A 277 10.04 6.32 -0.97
N ALA A 278 10.56 6.25 0.25
CA ALA A 278 10.67 4.98 0.97
C ALA A 278 9.27 4.48 1.36
N LEU A 279 9.08 3.15 1.47
CA LEU A 279 7.83 2.55 1.97
C LEU A 279 8.10 1.71 3.22
N TYR A 280 7.40 2.01 4.31
CA TYR A 280 7.41 1.24 5.55
C TYR A 280 6.01 0.72 5.87
N VAL A 281 5.82 -0.59 5.74
CA VAL A 281 4.65 -1.28 6.29
C VAL A 281 4.91 -1.56 7.77
N VAL A 282 4.12 -0.96 8.65
CA VAL A 282 4.30 -1.06 10.11
C VAL A 282 3.41 -2.18 10.65
N SER A 283 4.00 -3.36 10.88
CA SER A 283 3.35 -4.53 11.50
C SER A 283 3.77 -4.71 12.97
N GLY A 284 3.08 -5.58 13.71
CA GLY A 284 3.42 -5.91 15.11
C GLY A 284 4.48 -7.00 15.25
N ASP A 285 4.51 -7.95 14.32
CA ASP A 285 5.54 -8.97 14.12
C ASP A 285 6.26 -8.77 12.76
N GLU A 286 7.47 -9.30 12.61
CA GLU A 286 8.32 -9.10 11.41
C GLU A 286 7.66 -9.62 10.12
N ASP A 287 6.89 -10.71 10.24
CA ASP A 287 6.13 -11.34 9.15
C ASP A 287 4.69 -10.79 9.01
N GLY A 288 4.17 -10.07 10.00
CA GLY A 288 2.81 -9.52 10.06
C GLY A 288 1.66 -10.53 10.16
N GLU A 289 1.92 -11.83 10.01
CA GLU A 289 0.87 -12.87 9.94
C GLU A 289 0.37 -13.35 11.31
N ARG A 290 1.13 -13.14 12.39
CA ARG A 290 0.74 -13.56 13.75
C ARG A 290 -0.02 -12.47 14.49
N GLY A 291 0.07 -11.23 14.01
CA GLY A 291 -0.58 -10.06 14.55
C GLY A 291 0.11 -9.51 15.79
N GLY A 292 -0.26 -8.28 16.15
CA GLY A 292 0.28 -7.54 17.27
C GLY A 292 -0.17 -6.09 17.21
N ALA A 293 0.21 -5.29 18.21
CA ALA A 293 0.14 -3.85 18.09
C ALA A 293 1.27 -3.38 17.17
N PRO A 294 1.01 -2.63 16.07
CA PRO A 294 2.07 -2.14 15.21
C PRO A 294 2.92 -1.09 15.97
N VAL A 295 4.23 -1.29 15.98
CA VAL A 295 5.18 -0.37 16.63
C VAL A 295 6.00 0.32 15.54
N PHE A 296 5.84 1.64 15.43
CA PHE A 296 6.69 2.43 14.55
C PHE A 296 8.12 2.48 15.12
N CYS A 297 9.06 1.87 14.42
CA CYS A 297 10.47 1.90 14.79
C CYS A 297 11.22 2.94 13.95
N ILE A 298 11.71 4.00 14.61
CA ILE A 298 12.44 5.09 13.95
C ILE A 298 13.74 4.60 13.30
N ASP A 299 14.40 3.58 13.85
CA ASP A 299 15.62 3.01 13.29
C ASP A 299 15.34 2.20 12.01
N VAL A 300 14.20 1.50 11.95
CA VAL A 300 13.73 0.83 10.72
C VAL A 300 13.39 1.88 9.65
N ALA A 301 12.69 2.95 10.02
CA ALA A 301 12.41 4.07 9.10
C ALA A 301 13.72 4.71 8.58
N ALA A 302 14.69 4.99 9.47
CA ALA A 302 15.98 5.55 9.09
C ALA A 302 16.80 4.61 8.19
N GLN A 303 16.78 3.30 8.46
CA GLN A 303 17.44 2.31 7.60
C GLN A 303 16.77 2.20 6.23
N LEU A 304 15.43 2.25 6.15
CA LEU A 304 14.69 2.26 4.89
C LEU A 304 15.01 3.52 4.06
N CYS A 305 15.05 4.70 4.69
CA CYS A 305 15.49 5.94 4.05
C CYS A 305 16.96 5.89 3.59
N SER A 306 17.88 5.38 4.42
CA SER A 306 19.29 5.21 4.04
C SER A 306 19.42 4.26 2.83
N ASN A 307 18.72 3.13 2.85
CA ASN A 307 18.67 2.17 1.73
C ASN A 307 18.03 2.78 0.47
N PHE A 308 17.05 3.69 0.62
CA PHE A 308 16.41 4.40 -0.48
C PHE A 308 17.35 5.45 -1.11
N ASN A 309 18.11 6.18 -0.29
CA ASN A 309 19.10 7.16 -0.73
C ASN A 309 20.46 6.54 -1.13
N LYS A 310 20.60 5.20 -1.13
CA LYS A 310 21.88 4.51 -1.34
C LYS A 310 23.01 5.03 -0.41
N GLY A 311 22.64 5.38 0.83
CA GLY A 311 23.52 5.95 1.85
C GLY A 311 23.83 7.45 1.74
N GLN A 312 23.33 8.15 0.71
CA GLN A 312 23.70 9.56 0.45
C GLN A 312 23.07 10.55 1.45
N CYS A 313 21.86 10.28 1.94
CA CYS A 313 21.12 11.13 2.88
C CYS A 313 20.51 10.26 4.00
N THR A 314 20.41 10.81 5.21
CA THR A 314 19.88 10.11 6.40
C THR A 314 18.35 10.04 6.47
N TRP A 315 17.65 10.71 5.55
CA TRP A 315 16.20 10.71 5.44
C TRP A 315 15.76 10.78 3.98
N SER A 316 14.63 10.16 3.67
CA SER A 316 13.89 10.26 2.41
C SER A 316 12.44 10.55 2.76
N PRO A 317 11.68 11.24 1.90
CA PRO A 317 10.22 11.23 1.97
C PRO A 317 9.71 9.79 2.08
N ILE A 318 8.80 9.53 3.01
CA ILE A 318 8.40 8.18 3.41
C ILE A 318 6.88 8.05 3.44
N LEU A 319 6.39 6.97 2.82
CA LEU A 319 5.02 6.52 2.90
C LEU A 319 4.94 5.38 3.93
N LEU A 320 4.23 5.66 5.03
CA LEU A 320 3.89 4.68 6.06
C LEU A 320 2.54 4.06 5.75
N LEU A 321 2.45 2.73 5.85
CA LEU A 321 1.20 1.99 5.77
C LEU A 321 1.05 1.15 7.05
N ILE A 322 -0.02 1.39 7.81
CA ILE A 322 -0.28 0.75 9.11
C ILE A 322 -1.53 -0.13 9.02
N PRO A 323 -1.39 -1.41 8.59
CA PRO A 323 -2.49 -2.37 8.56
C PRO A 323 -2.92 -2.77 9.97
N LEU A 324 -4.23 -2.81 10.21
CA LEU A 324 -4.86 -2.93 11.52
C LEU A 324 -6.10 -3.86 11.48
N VAL A 325 -6.40 -4.45 12.64
CA VAL A 325 -7.67 -5.13 12.92
C VAL A 325 -8.24 -4.56 14.23
N LEU A 326 -9.20 -3.64 14.12
CA LEU A 326 -9.73 -2.85 15.25
C LEU A 326 -10.93 -3.48 15.97
N GLY A 327 -11.24 -4.75 15.67
CA GLY A 327 -12.36 -5.51 16.24
C GLY A 327 -12.62 -6.80 15.46
N LEU A 328 -13.73 -7.49 15.75
CA LEU A 328 -14.11 -8.74 15.08
C LEU A 328 -15.10 -8.47 13.92
N ASP A 329 -16.37 -8.17 14.23
CA ASP A 329 -17.40 -7.89 13.21
C ASP A 329 -17.55 -6.40 12.85
N LYS A 330 -17.10 -5.54 13.77
CA LYS A 330 -17.17 -4.07 13.80
C LYS A 330 -15.96 -3.51 14.55
N ILE A 331 -15.61 -2.25 14.32
CA ILE A 331 -14.64 -1.52 15.16
C ILE A 331 -15.11 -1.48 16.62
N ASN A 332 -14.19 -1.74 17.56
CA ASN A 332 -14.45 -1.53 18.98
C ASN A 332 -14.53 0.00 19.27
N PRO A 333 -15.63 0.53 19.85
CA PRO A 333 -15.84 1.97 20.03
C PRO A 333 -14.71 2.72 20.72
N ARG A 334 -13.88 2.06 21.54
CA ARG A 334 -12.67 2.66 22.15
C ARG A 334 -11.68 3.25 21.12
N TYR A 335 -11.70 2.76 19.89
CA TYR A 335 -10.78 3.20 18.83
C TYR A 335 -11.38 4.30 17.95
N ILE A 336 -12.70 4.54 17.99
CA ILE A 336 -13.35 5.53 17.13
C ILE A 336 -12.81 6.95 17.35
N PRO A 337 -12.65 7.46 18.59
CA PRO A 337 -12.02 8.76 18.82
C PRO A 337 -10.59 8.82 18.28
N LEU A 338 -9.78 7.78 18.51
CA LEU A 338 -8.40 7.72 18.03
C LEU A 338 -8.33 7.72 16.48
N LEU A 339 -9.25 7.03 15.83
CA LEU A 339 -9.37 7.00 14.37
C LEU A 339 -9.70 8.40 13.80
N LYS A 340 -10.57 9.17 14.48
CA LYS A 340 -10.88 10.56 14.11
C LYS A 340 -9.64 11.47 14.22
N GLU A 341 -8.79 11.29 15.23
CA GLU A 341 -7.55 12.06 15.35
C GLU A 341 -6.58 11.80 14.19
N THR A 342 -6.52 10.59 13.63
CA THR A 342 -5.61 10.29 12.49
C THR A 342 -5.92 11.06 11.21
N PHE A 343 -7.12 11.66 11.07
CA PHE A 343 -7.46 12.57 9.96
C PHE A 343 -7.01 14.02 10.19
N LYS A 344 -6.54 14.36 11.39
CA LYS A 344 -6.09 15.72 11.75
C LYS A 344 -4.58 15.92 11.58
N PHE A 345 -3.80 14.85 11.54
CA PHE A 345 -2.36 14.92 11.35
C PHE A 345 -2.06 15.45 9.92
N PRO A 346 -1.19 16.46 9.72
CA PRO A 346 -0.86 17.00 8.40
C PRO A 346 -0.37 15.95 7.39
N GLN A 347 0.24 14.88 7.89
CA GLN A 347 0.75 13.72 7.14
C GLN A 347 -0.35 12.76 6.66
N SER A 348 -1.61 12.94 7.11
CA SER A 348 -2.68 11.97 6.91
C SER A 348 -3.02 11.73 5.44
N LEU A 349 -2.89 10.47 5.02
CA LEU A 349 -3.42 9.97 3.75
C LEU A 349 -4.74 9.22 3.96
N GLY A 350 -5.39 9.37 5.12
CA GLY A 350 -6.62 8.63 5.42
C GLY A 350 -6.41 7.11 5.48
N ILE A 351 -7.42 6.37 5.01
CA ILE A 351 -7.58 4.94 5.30
C ILE A 351 -8.07 4.19 4.05
N LEU A 352 -7.44 3.07 3.73
CA LEU A 352 -8.00 2.04 2.83
C LEU A 352 -8.58 0.88 3.67
N GLY A 353 -9.72 0.32 3.28
CA GLY A 353 -10.33 -0.80 4.01
C GLY A 353 -11.75 -1.12 3.59
N GLY A 354 -12.33 -2.15 4.19
CA GLY A 354 -13.70 -2.61 3.91
C GLY A 354 -13.82 -4.11 3.64
N LYS A 355 -15.04 -4.63 3.77
CA LYS A 355 -15.36 -6.06 3.58
C LYS A 355 -15.19 -6.50 2.12
N PRO A 356 -15.04 -7.81 1.84
CA PRO A 356 -15.01 -8.35 0.48
C PRO A 356 -16.10 -7.76 -0.43
N GLY A 357 -15.68 -7.10 -1.52
CA GLY A 357 -16.58 -6.44 -2.48
C GLY A 357 -17.14 -5.09 -2.04
N THR A 358 -16.61 -4.46 -0.98
CA THR A 358 -17.07 -3.17 -0.43
C THR A 358 -15.93 -2.23 0.00
N SER A 359 -14.71 -2.43 -0.50
CA SER A 359 -13.54 -1.62 -0.07
C SER A 359 -13.65 -0.17 -0.56
N THR A 360 -13.35 0.79 0.32
CA THR A 360 -13.42 2.24 0.03
C THR A 360 -12.13 2.93 0.45
N TYR A 361 -11.94 4.17 -0.02
CA TYR A 361 -10.85 5.05 0.41
C TYR A 361 -11.44 6.19 1.25
N ILE A 362 -11.30 6.10 2.57
CA ILE A 362 -11.81 7.08 3.52
C ILE A 362 -10.75 8.17 3.68
N ALA A 363 -11.08 9.40 3.29
CA ALA A 363 -10.14 10.53 3.22
C ALA A 363 -10.43 11.63 4.26
N GLY A 364 -11.56 11.58 4.95
CA GLY A 364 -11.87 12.52 6.02
C GLY A 364 -13.00 12.10 6.95
N VAL A 365 -13.32 12.97 7.89
CA VAL A 365 -14.42 12.85 8.84
C VAL A 365 -15.16 14.17 9.03
N GLN A 366 -16.47 14.09 9.25
CA GLN A 366 -17.30 15.18 9.78
C GLN A 366 -18.14 14.59 10.91
N GLU A 367 -18.07 15.16 12.12
CA GLU A 367 -18.70 14.58 13.33
C GLU A 367 -18.36 13.09 13.50
N ASP A 368 -19.33 12.19 13.54
CA ASP A 368 -19.15 10.72 13.62
C ASP A 368 -19.40 10.02 12.26
N ARG A 369 -19.16 10.74 11.16
CA ARG A 369 -19.29 10.26 9.78
C ARG A 369 -17.93 10.28 9.08
N ALA A 370 -17.56 9.17 8.46
CA ALA A 370 -16.40 9.03 7.60
C ALA A 370 -16.76 9.40 6.15
N LEU A 371 -15.97 10.28 5.55
CA LEU A 371 -16.12 10.78 4.17
C LEU A 371 -15.17 10.00 3.25
N TYR A 372 -15.70 9.43 2.16
CA TYR A 372 -14.94 8.48 1.32
C TYR A 372 -15.11 8.68 -0.18
N LEU A 373 -14.09 8.23 -0.91
CA LEU A 373 -14.09 8.00 -2.34
C LEU A 373 -14.40 6.53 -2.62
N ASP A 374 -15.33 6.30 -3.55
CA ASP A 374 -15.97 5.01 -3.77
C ASP A 374 -15.50 4.37 -5.09
N PRO A 375 -14.77 3.24 -5.06
CA PRO A 375 -14.25 2.64 -6.28
C PRO A 375 -15.29 1.83 -7.08
N HIS A 376 -16.54 1.71 -6.63
CA HIS A 376 -17.48 0.75 -7.22
C HIS A 376 -18.16 1.21 -8.54
N ASP A 377 -17.94 2.46 -8.97
CA ASP A 377 -18.46 2.98 -10.24
C ASP A 377 -17.67 2.42 -11.45
N VAL A 378 -18.38 1.93 -12.47
CA VAL A 378 -17.79 1.12 -13.57
C VAL A 378 -17.49 1.95 -14.82
N GLN A 379 -16.22 2.31 -14.99
CA GLN A 379 -15.74 3.17 -16.08
C GLN A 379 -15.02 2.36 -17.18
N MET A 380 -14.74 2.98 -18.32
CA MET A 380 -13.80 2.41 -19.32
C MET A 380 -12.36 2.56 -18.83
N ALA A 381 -11.49 1.64 -19.22
CA ALA A 381 -10.05 1.89 -19.19
C ALA A 381 -9.72 3.13 -20.04
N VAL A 382 -8.82 3.99 -19.54
CA VAL A 382 -8.36 5.20 -20.22
C VAL A 382 -6.84 5.23 -20.14
N ASP A 383 -6.20 5.32 -21.30
CA ASP A 383 -4.76 5.57 -21.40
C ASP A 383 -4.50 7.08 -21.32
N ILE A 384 -3.53 7.46 -20.49
CA ILE A 384 -3.05 8.82 -20.32
C ILE A 384 -1.55 8.75 -20.50
N ALA A 385 -1.06 9.14 -21.68
CA ALA A 385 0.37 9.25 -21.95
C ALA A 385 1.00 10.37 -21.08
N PRO A 386 2.23 10.22 -20.60
CA PRO A 386 2.84 11.12 -19.61
C PRO A 386 3.15 12.52 -20.16
N ASP A 387 3.17 12.69 -21.49
CA ASP A 387 3.34 13.94 -22.22
C ASP A 387 2.00 14.59 -22.64
N ASN A 388 0.86 13.90 -22.47
CA ASN A 388 -0.44 14.38 -22.89
C ASN A 388 -1.06 15.36 -21.86
N LEU A 389 -0.53 16.58 -21.80
CA LEU A 389 -1.03 17.66 -20.94
C LEU A 389 -2.48 18.10 -21.26
N GLU A 390 -3.03 17.62 -22.38
CA GLU A 390 -4.40 17.87 -22.83
C GLU A 390 -5.37 16.70 -22.58
N ALA A 391 -4.94 15.65 -21.87
CA ALA A 391 -5.74 14.44 -21.62
C ALA A 391 -7.13 14.72 -20.98
N ASP A 392 -8.09 13.80 -21.19
CA ASP A 392 -9.33 13.80 -20.40
C ASP A 392 -9.11 13.06 -19.07
N THR A 393 -8.96 13.86 -18.02
CA THR A 393 -8.78 13.38 -16.65
C THR A 393 -10.10 13.27 -15.87
N SER A 394 -11.25 13.54 -16.50
CA SER A 394 -12.57 13.56 -15.81
C SER A 394 -12.87 12.26 -15.05
N SER A 395 -12.58 11.10 -15.67
CA SER A 395 -12.78 9.78 -15.06
C SER A 395 -11.93 9.48 -13.82
N TYR A 396 -10.98 10.35 -13.48
CA TYR A 396 -10.09 10.22 -12.33
C TYR A 396 -10.42 11.19 -11.18
N HIS A 397 -11.60 11.84 -11.19
CA HIS A 397 -12.02 12.80 -10.17
C HIS A 397 -13.52 12.66 -9.82
N CYS A 398 -13.89 12.92 -8.56
CA CYS A 398 -15.27 12.77 -8.08
C CYS A 398 -15.76 14.02 -7.34
N SER A 399 -16.87 14.61 -7.77
CA SER A 399 -17.55 15.71 -7.06
C SER A 399 -18.59 15.25 -6.03
N VAL A 400 -18.89 13.95 -5.95
CA VAL A 400 -19.95 13.40 -5.10
C VAL A 400 -19.38 12.94 -3.76
N VAL A 401 -19.56 13.76 -2.73
CA VAL A 401 -19.21 13.39 -1.35
C VAL A 401 -20.15 12.31 -0.84
N ARG A 402 -19.60 11.14 -0.49
CA ARG A 402 -20.31 10.02 0.13
C ARG A 402 -19.82 9.83 1.57
N ASP A 403 -20.71 9.36 2.45
CA ASP A 403 -20.39 9.15 3.85
C ASP A 403 -20.99 7.87 4.47
N LEU A 404 -20.40 7.41 5.57
CA LEU A 404 -20.85 6.27 6.38
C LEU A 404 -20.55 6.54 7.86
N ALA A 405 -21.21 5.84 8.79
CA ALA A 405 -20.96 6.03 10.22
C ALA A 405 -19.61 5.37 10.61
N LEU A 406 -18.88 5.94 11.57
CA LEU A 406 -17.58 5.38 11.97
C LEU A 406 -17.68 3.94 12.50
N GLU A 407 -18.83 3.56 13.08
CA GLU A 407 -19.16 2.21 13.54
C GLU A 407 -19.44 1.21 12.38
N GLN A 408 -19.58 1.72 11.15
CA GLN A 408 -19.81 0.94 9.92
C GLN A 408 -18.52 0.68 9.14
N ILE A 409 -17.41 1.33 9.48
CA ILE A 409 -16.08 0.98 8.94
C ILE A 409 -15.76 -0.46 9.33
N ASP A 410 -15.21 -1.23 8.39
CA ASP A 410 -14.76 -2.59 8.68
C ASP A 410 -13.55 -2.56 9.64
N PRO A 411 -13.48 -3.42 10.66
CA PRO A 411 -12.32 -3.46 11.54
C PRO A 411 -11.00 -3.78 10.83
N SER A 412 -11.01 -4.42 9.64
CA SER A 412 -9.80 -4.63 8.83
C SER A 412 -9.59 -3.44 7.87
N LEU A 413 -8.54 -2.68 8.17
CA LEU A 413 -8.17 -1.46 7.43
C LEU A 413 -6.64 -1.27 7.41
N ALA A 414 -6.15 -0.31 6.63
CA ALA A 414 -4.81 0.23 6.78
C ALA A 414 -4.82 1.76 6.70
N ILE A 415 -4.15 2.40 7.65
CA ILE A 415 -4.01 3.86 7.73
C ILE A 415 -2.73 4.26 6.99
N GLY A 416 -2.78 5.33 6.19
CA GLY A 416 -1.62 5.87 5.47
C GLY A 416 -1.13 7.19 6.03
N PHE A 417 0.19 7.37 6.08
CA PHE A 417 0.81 8.67 6.36
C PHE A 417 1.95 8.97 5.39
N TYR A 418 2.07 10.22 4.95
CA TYR A 418 3.19 10.74 4.17
C TYR A 418 3.98 11.73 5.01
N CYS A 419 5.24 11.43 5.29
CA CYS A 419 6.17 12.36 5.94
C CYS A 419 7.24 12.75 4.90
N ARG A 420 7.33 14.03 4.53
CA ARG A 420 8.39 14.52 3.63
C ARG A 420 9.72 14.54 4.38
N ASP A 421 9.72 15.11 5.58
CA ASP A 421 10.94 15.45 6.31
C ASP A 421 11.00 14.82 7.70
N LYS A 422 12.21 14.47 8.16
CA LYS A 422 12.44 13.85 9.48
C LYS A 422 11.94 14.69 10.66
N GLY A 423 11.74 15.99 10.44
CA GLY A 423 11.25 16.96 11.42
C GLY A 423 9.73 17.11 11.48
N GLU A 424 8.95 16.37 10.69
CA GLU A 424 7.48 16.39 10.75
C GLU A 424 6.96 15.32 11.73
N PRO A 425 6.58 15.66 12.98
CA PRO A 425 6.15 14.67 13.97
C PRO A 425 4.76 14.10 13.67
N LEU A 426 4.62 12.79 13.84
CA LEU A 426 3.36 12.04 13.84
C LEU A 426 2.73 12.00 15.24
#